data_AF-A0A949A366-F1
#
_entry.id   AF-A0A949A366-F1
#
_cell.length_a   1.000
_cell.length_b   1.000
_cell.length_c   1.000
_cell.angle_alpha   90.00
_cell.angle_beta   90.00
_cell.angle_gamma   90.00
#
_symmetry.space_group_name_H-M   'P 1'
#
loop_
_entity.id
_entity.type
_entity.pdbx_description
1 polymer ?
#
loop_
_entity_poly.entity_id
_entity_poly.type
_entity_poly.pdbx_seq_one_letter_code
_entity_poly.pdbx_strand_id
1 'polypeptide(L)'
;MPVQYKFFTISARGDGEDEECLNRFLRHNRILTIHREFVQNGENSYWNLAVEYLAGGNRATGQSPGRTEKDRVDYKEVLSPGDFAVFARLREWRKEKSR
;
A
#
# COMPACT_ATOMS: atom_id res chain seq x y z
N MET A 1 -18.21 -5.33 -1.25
CA MET A 1 -16.99 -6.05 -1.66
C MET A 1 -16.94 -7.33 -0.85
N PRO A 2 -16.85 -8.52 -1.47
CA PRO A 2 -16.82 -9.77 -0.72
C PRO A 2 -15.49 -9.93 0.02
N VAL A 3 -15.58 -10.39 1.26
CA VAL A 3 -14.43 -10.84 2.05
C VAL A 3 -13.93 -12.17 1.49
N GLN A 4 -12.61 -12.32 1.35
CA GLN A 4 -11.97 -13.54 0.90
C GLN A 4 -10.86 -13.94 1.88
N TYR A 5 -10.56 -15.24 1.90
CA TYR A 5 -9.49 -15.81 2.71
C TYR A 5 -8.40 -16.40 1.81
N LYS A 6 -7.15 -16.15 2.17
CA LYS A 6 -6.00 -16.82 1.57
C LYS A 6 -5.11 -17.39 2.65
N PHE A 7 -4.73 -18.65 2.48
CA PHE A 7 -3.86 -19.36 3.41
C PHE A 7 -2.44 -19.42 2.85
N PHE A 8 -1.48 -19.23 3.74
CA PHE A 8 -0.06 -19.34 3.45
C PHE A 8 0.58 -20.24 4.49
N THR A 9 1.55 -21.04 4.05
CA THR A 9 2.36 -21.89 4.91
C THR A 9 3.81 -21.52 4.64
N ILE A 10 4.53 -21.08 5.67
CA ILE A 10 5.92 -20.65 5.56
C ILE A 10 6.77 -21.59 6.40
N SER A 11 7.68 -22.33 5.76
CA SER A 11 8.62 -23.19 6.47
C SER A 11 9.47 -22.37 7.45
N ALA A 12 9.60 -22.85 8.69
CA ALA A 12 10.43 -22.18 9.69
C ALA A 12 11.94 -22.28 9.39
N ARG A 13 12.34 -23.15 8.46
CA ARG A 13 13.74 -23.27 8.00
C ARG A 13 14.17 -22.13 7.08
N GLY A 14 13.21 -21.36 6.54
CA GLY A 14 13.46 -20.15 5.75
C GLY A 14 13.88 -20.45 4.31
N ASP A 15 12.91 -20.59 3.41
CA ASP A 15 13.17 -20.69 1.96
C ASP A 15 13.02 -19.35 1.23
N GLY A 16 12.61 -18.27 1.92
CA GLY A 16 12.49 -16.91 1.39
C GLY A 16 11.39 -16.70 0.34
N GLU A 17 11.15 -17.66 -0.55
CA GLU A 17 10.16 -17.59 -1.63
C GLU A 17 8.73 -17.48 -1.09
N ASP A 18 8.40 -18.26 -0.06
CA ASP A 18 7.09 -18.23 0.61
C ASP A 18 6.84 -16.88 1.30
N GLU A 19 7.90 -16.30 1.88
CA GLU A 19 7.86 -14.99 2.52
C GLU A 19 7.65 -13.88 1.49
N GLU A 20 8.36 -13.93 0.36
CA GLU A 20 8.19 -12.99 -0.73
C GLU A 20 6.78 -13.06 -1.35
N CYS A 21 6.24 -14.26 -1.52
CA CYS A 21 4.89 -14.46 -2.01
C CYS A 21 3.84 -13.87 -1.04
N LEU A 22 3.99 -14.10 0.26
CA LEU A 22 3.14 -13.48 1.28
C LEU A 22 3.27 -11.95 1.23
N ASN A 23 4.49 -11.42 1.24
CA ASN A 23 4.75 -9.98 1.21
C ASN A 23 4.17 -9.32 -0.04
N ARG A 24 4.30 -9.96 -1.20
CA ARG A 24 3.68 -9.52 -2.45
C ARG A 24 2.16 -9.47 -2.31
N PHE A 25 1.56 -10.50 -1.74
CA PHE A 25 0.11 -10.55 -1.54
C PHE A 25 -0.39 -9.45 -0.60
N LEU A 26 0.29 -9.25 0.53
CA LEU A 26 -0.03 -8.21 1.51
C LEU A 26 0.08 -6.80 0.92
N ARG A 27 1.02 -6.58 0.00
CA ARG A 27 1.17 -5.29 -0.70
C ARG A 27 0.04 -5.01 -1.68
N HIS A 28 -0.44 -6.02 -2.41
CA HIS A 28 -1.44 -5.80 -3.47
C HIS A 28 -2.88 -5.72 -2.95
N ASN A 29 -3.18 -6.36 -1.82
CA ASN A 29 -4.55 -6.51 -1.34
C ASN A 29 -4.84 -5.65 -0.11
N ARG A 30 -6.08 -5.22 0.06
CA ARG A 30 -6.54 -4.60 1.30
C ARG A 30 -6.82 -5.68 2.34
N ILE A 31 -5.87 -5.84 3.26
CA ILE A 31 -5.94 -6.80 4.35
C ILE A 31 -6.86 -6.31 5.46
N LEU A 32 -7.70 -7.20 5.96
CA LEU A 32 -8.59 -6.96 7.09
C LEU A 32 -8.00 -7.52 8.38
N THR A 33 -7.61 -8.79 8.37
CA THR A 33 -7.08 -9.50 9.53
C THR A 33 -6.09 -10.56 9.07
N ILE A 34 -5.07 -10.80 9.90
CA ILE A 34 -4.09 -11.87 9.67
C ILE A 34 -4.07 -12.73 10.93
N HIS A 35 -4.50 -13.98 10.79
CA HIS A 35 -4.30 -15.00 11.81
C HIS A 35 -2.97 -15.68 11.53
N ARG A 36 -2.15 -15.84 12.57
CA ARG A 36 -0.86 -16.52 12.51
C ARG A 36 -0.82 -17.59 13.57
N GLU A 37 -0.44 -18.79 13.18
CA GLU A 37 -0.30 -19.92 14.07
C GLU A 37 1.01 -20.63 13.75
N PHE A 38 1.80 -20.92 14.77
CA PHE A 38 3.04 -21.65 14.61
C PHE A 38 2.80 -23.12 14.91
N VAL A 39 3.07 -23.98 13.93
CA VAL A 39 2.97 -25.42 14.09
C VAL A 39 4.36 -25.98 14.38
N GLN A 40 4.59 -26.36 15.63
CA GLN A 40 5.84 -26.94 16.07
C GLN A 40 5.89 -28.43 15.72
N ASN A 41 6.56 -28.76 14.63
CA ASN A 41 6.71 -30.14 14.14
C ASN A 41 8.19 -30.51 13.96
N GLY A 42 9.03 -30.09 14.91
CA GLY A 42 10.47 -30.33 14.90
C GLY A 42 11.13 -29.74 13.65
N GLU A 43 11.79 -30.60 12.87
CA GLU A 43 12.41 -30.16 11.62
C GLU A 43 11.38 -29.62 10.60
N ASN A 44 10.15 -30.11 10.61
CA ASN A 44 9.10 -29.66 9.70
C ASN A 44 8.22 -28.57 10.33
N SER A 45 8.77 -27.75 11.23
CA SER A 45 8.01 -26.64 11.81
C SER A 45 7.69 -25.58 10.74
N TYR A 46 6.49 -25.02 10.79
CA TYR A 46 6.05 -24.00 9.84
C TYR A 46 5.07 -23.01 10.48
N TRP A 47 4.96 -21.85 9.87
CA TRP A 47 3.96 -20.85 10.16
C TRP A 47 2.77 -21.04 9.23
N ASN A 48 1.58 -21.16 9.82
CA ASN A 48 0.32 -21.04 9.10
C ASN A 48 -0.20 -19.62 9.25
N LEU A 49 -0.51 -18.99 8.11
CA LEU A 49 -1.13 -17.68 8.08
C LEU A 49 -2.44 -17.74 7.31
N ALA A 50 -3.53 -17.32 7.96
CA ALA A 50 -4.80 -17.07 7.29
C ALA A 50 -4.98 -15.55 7.14
N VAL A 51 -4.99 -15.08 5.90
CA VAL A 51 -5.12 -13.68 5.55
C VAL A 51 -6.53 -13.42 5.05
N GLU A 52 -7.27 -12.62 5.79
CA GLU A 52 -8.57 -12.09 5.39
C GLU A 52 -8.36 -10.78 4.63
N TYR A 53 -8.94 -10.67 3.44
CA TYR A 53 -8.77 -9.51 2.58
C TYR A 53 -10.04 -9.17 1.79
N LEU A 54 -10.13 -7.91 1.36
CA LEU A 54 -11.21 -7.45 0.49
C LEU A 54 -10.83 -7.61 -0.97
N ALA A 55 -11.61 -8.42 -1.70
CA ALA A 55 -11.45 -8.57 -3.15
C ALA A 55 -11.81 -7.26 -3.87
N GLY A 56 -10.92 -6.82 -4.77
CA GLY A 56 -11.10 -5.59 -5.56
C GLY A 56 -10.53 -4.32 -4.94
N GLY A 57 -9.91 -4.40 -3.75
CA GLY A 57 -9.15 -3.30 -3.16
C GLY A 57 -7.70 -3.33 -3.63
N ASN A 58 -7.42 -2.86 -4.84
CA ASN A 58 -6.06 -2.77 -5.35
C ASN A 58 -5.26 -1.77 -4.50
N ARG A 59 -4.40 -2.26 -3.60
CA ARG A 59 -3.40 -1.45 -2.90
C ARG A 59 -2.06 -1.50 -3.64
N ALA A 60 -2.09 -1.53 -4.97
CA ALA A 60 -0.88 -1.38 -5.76
C ALA A 60 -0.26 0.00 -5.46
N THR A 61 0.69 0.00 -4.52
CA THR A 61 1.54 1.11 -4.10
C THR A 61 0.82 2.24 -3.36
N GLY A 62 1.56 2.99 -2.55
CA GLY A 62 1.08 4.16 -1.80
C GLY A 62 0.69 5.35 -2.69
N GLN A 63 -0.14 5.11 -3.70
CA GLN A 63 -0.86 6.12 -4.43
C GLN A 63 -2.26 6.17 -3.82
N SER A 64 -2.57 7.30 -3.18
CA SER A 64 -3.95 7.71 -2.94
C SER A 64 -4.78 7.43 -4.21
N PRO A 65 -6.02 6.94 -4.08
CA PRO A 65 -6.87 6.71 -5.24
C PRO A 65 -7.10 8.07 -5.91
N GLY A 66 -6.42 8.32 -7.03
CA GLY A 66 -6.50 9.59 -7.76
C GLY A 66 -5.18 10.30 -8.07
N ARG A 67 -4.02 9.63 -8.06
CA ARG A 67 -2.79 10.26 -8.58
C ARG A 67 -1.98 9.35 -9.49
N THR A 68 -2.56 9.06 -10.64
CA THR A 68 -1.80 8.75 -11.85
C THR A 68 -0.74 9.85 -12.02
N GLU A 69 0.50 9.48 -12.33
CA GLU A 69 1.59 10.41 -12.68
C GLU A 69 1.24 11.31 -13.89
N LYS A 70 0.10 11.05 -14.55
CA LYS A 70 -0.54 11.89 -15.57
C LYS A 70 -1.28 13.13 -15.06
N ASP A 71 -1.57 13.26 -13.77
CA ASP A 71 -2.29 14.43 -13.21
C ASP A 71 -1.35 15.40 -12.46
N ARG A 72 -0.13 15.57 -12.96
CA ARG A 72 0.65 16.76 -12.62
C ARG A 72 0.08 17.92 -13.42
N VAL A 73 -1.02 18.49 -12.93
CA VAL A 73 -1.59 19.73 -13.47
C VAL A 73 -0.50 20.79 -13.44
N ASP A 74 -0.01 21.18 -14.61
CA ASP A 74 0.88 22.33 -14.73
C ASP A 74 0.04 23.59 -14.52
N TYR A 75 -0.06 24.00 -13.25
CA TYR A 75 -0.78 25.21 -12.83
C TYR A 75 -0.30 26.48 -13.53
N LYS A 76 0.85 26.44 -14.21
CA LYS A 76 1.35 27.51 -15.08
C LYS A 76 0.58 27.62 -16.41
N GLU A 77 0.02 26.51 -16.90
CA GLU A 77 -0.77 26.46 -18.14
C GLU A 77 -2.29 26.57 -17.87
N VAL A 78 -2.72 26.25 -16.65
CA VAL A 78 -4.15 26.23 -16.27
C VAL A 78 -4.62 27.52 -15.59
N LEU A 79 -3.75 28.23 -14.86
CA LEU A 79 -4.14 29.45 -14.16
C LEU A 79 -3.91 30.69 -15.03
N SER A 80 -4.86 31.62 -14.98
CA SER A 80 -4.65 32.96 -15.50
C SER A 80 -3.48 33.64 -14.76
N PRO A 81 -2.79 34.63 -15.38
CA PRO A 81 -1.66 35.32 -14.73
C PRO A 81 -2.01 35.93 -13.36
N GLY A 82 -3.26 36.38 -13.18
CA GLY A 82 -3.75 36.91 -11.90
C GLY A 82 -3.88 35.84 -10.82
N ASP A 83 -4.44 34.68 -11.16
CA ASP A 83 -4.65 33.60 -10.20
C ASP A 83 -3.34 32.89 -9.84
N PHE A 84 -2.39 32.83 -10.78
CA PHE A 84 -1.06 32.29 -10.52
C PHE A 84 -0.28 33.12 -9.49
N ALA A 85 -0.43 34.45 -9.50
CA ALA A 85 0.20 35.33 -8.53
C ALA A 85 -0.30 35.06 -7.09
N VAL A 86 -1.60 34.79 -6.94
CA VAL A 86 -2.19 34.41 -5.64
C VAL A 86 -1.68 33.03 -5.20
N PHE A 87 -1.63 32.07 -6.12
CA PHE A 87 -1.09 30.73 -5.85
C PHE A 87 0.38 30.77 -5.39
N ALA A 88 1.22 31.59 -6.04
CA ALA A 88 2.62 31.75 -5.67
C ALA A 88 2.76 32.30 -4.24
N ARG A 89 1.98 33.32 -3.88
CA ARG A 89 1.99 33.92 -2.55
C ARG A 89 1.56 32.94 -1.45
N LEU A 90 0.50 32.16 -1.70
CA LEU A 90 0.04 31.12 -0.76
C LEU A 90 1.07 29.99 -0.58
N ARG A 91 1.79 29.63 -1.66
CA ARG A 91 2.85 28.61 -1.62
C ARG A 91 4.03 29.08 -0.76
N GLU A 92 4.43 30.34 -0.86
CA GLU A 92 5.48 30.91 -0.02
C GLU A 92 5.08 30.93 1.45
N TRP A 93 3.87 31.41 1.76
CA TRP A 93 3.33 31.37 3.12
C TRP A 93 3.32 29.96 3.72
N ARG A 94 2.94 28.96 2.93
CA ARG A 94 2.96 27.56 3.37
C ARG A 94 4.38 27.08 3.68
N LYS A 95 5.36 27.44 2.86
CA LYS A 95 6.77 27.08 3.10
C LYS A 95 7.28 27.71 4.39
N GLU A 96 6.91 28.96 4.65
CA GLU A 96 7.31 29.69 5.84
C GLU A 96 6.69 29.10 7.12
N LYS A 97 5.40 28.74 7.08
CA LYS A 97 4.69 28.13 8.22
C LYS A 97 5.03 26.66 8.49
N SER A 98 5.66 25.99 7.54
CA SER A 98 6.05 24.57 7.67
C SER A 98 7.50 24.40 8.17
N ARG A 99 8.18 25.50 8.53
CA ARG A 99 9.56 25.51 9.02
C ARG A 99 9.61 25.66 10.54
#